data_AF-A0A1B6GP83-F1
#
_entry.id   AF-A0A1B6GP83-F1
#
_cell.length_a   1.000
_cell.length_b   1.000
_cell.length_c   1.000
_cell.angle_alpha   90.00
_cell.angle_beta   90.00
_cell.angle_gamma   90.00
#
_symmetry.space_group_name_H-M   'P 1'
#
loop_
_entity.id
_entity.type
_entity.pdbx_description
1 polymer ?
#
loop_
_entity_poly.entity_id
_entity_poly.type
_entity_poly.pdbx_seq_one_letter_code
_entity_poly.pdbx_strand_id
1 'polypeptide(L)'
;GLDRRKLDDFSEWESKTITSALKTYLRKLPEPILTHKYYSGFILAAKHELMKDRITDIHCLVHQLPKLNFEVLQLLIAHLVKVAEKSNENLMTITNLGV
;
A
#
# COMPACT_ATOMS: atom_id res chain seq x y z
N GLY A 1 18.63 -32.42 -13.82
CA GLY A 1 17.93 -31.83 -12.66
C GLY A 1 18.13 -30.34 -12.72
N LEU A 2 17.07 -29.57 -12.97
CA LEU A 2 17.15 -28.11 -12.99
C LEU A 2 17.42 -27.61 -11.57
N ASP A 3 18.45 -26.78 -11.45
CA ASP A 3 18.99 -26.25 -10.20
C ASP A 3 17.96 -25.32 -9.55
N ARG A 4 17.28 -25.80 -8.50
CA ARG A 4 16.23 -25.08 -7.76
C ARG A 4 16.68 -23.68 -7.31
N ARG A 5 17.98 -23.49 -7.05
CA ARG A 5 18.53 -22.19 -6.61
C ARG A 5 18.41 -21.10 -7.68
N LYS A 6 18.50 -21.45 -8.97
CA LYS A 6 18.35 -20.47 -10.07
C LYS A 6 16.90 -20.05 -10.28
N LEU A 7 15.93 -20.91 -9.90
CA LEU A 7 14.51 -20.60 -10.01
C LEU A 7 14.06 -19.64 -8.90
N ASP A 8 14.60 -19.81 -7.69
CA ASP A 8 14.31 -18.90 -6.57
C ASP A 8 14.86 -17.49 -6.81
N ASP A 9 16.11 -17.38 -7.32
CA ASP A 9 16.71 -16.08 -7.69
C ASP A 9 15.90 -15.34 -8.77
N PHE A 10 15.38 -16.07 -9.77
CA PHE A 10 14.57 -15.48 -10.84
C PHE A 10 13.22 -14.97 -10.33
N SER A 11 12.53 -15.77 -9.50
CA SER A 11 11.26 -15.40 -8.87
C SER A 11 11.40 -14.19 -7.95
N GLU A 12 12.48 -14.14 -7.16
CA GLU A 12 12.75 -13.00 -6.28
C GLU A 12 13.07 -11.72 -7.07
N TRP A 13 13.87 -11.82 -8.14
CA TRP A 13 14.17 -10.71 -9.03
C TRP A 13 12.90 -10.17 -9.73
N GLU A 14 12.03 -11.06 -10.19
CA GLU A 14 10.76 -10.69 -10.81
C GLU A 14 9.84 -9.97 -9.81
N SER A 15 9.71 -10.50 -8.58
CA SER A 15 8.93 -9.87 -7.51
C SER A 15 9.43 -8.46 -7.15
N LYS A 16 10.75 -8.27 -7.03
CA LYS A 16 11.39 -6.97 -6.79
C LYS A 16 11.14 -6.01 -7.96
N THR A 17 11.20 -6.50 -9.18
CA THR A 17 10.96 -5.72 -10.40
C THR A 17 9.51 -5.26 -10.49
N ILE A 18 8.54 -6.17 -10.30
CA ILE A 18 7.10 -5.86 -10.29
C ILE A 18 6.78 -4.84 -9.19
N THR A 19 7.31 -5.05 -7.98
CA THR A 19 7.11 -4.12 -6.86
C THR A 19 7.65 -2.73 -7.18
N SER A 20 8.85 -2.67 -7.78
CA SER A 20 9.47 -1.41 -8.19
C SER A 20 8.68 -0.70 -9.30
N ALA A 21 8.16 -1.46 -10.26
CA ALA A 21 7.30 -0.95 -11.33
C ALA A 21 5.98 -0.40 -10.76
N LEU A 22 5.31 -1.13 -9.85
CA LEU A 22 4.10 -0.68 -9.16
C LEU A 22 4.34 0.62 -8.38
N LYS A 23 5.38 0.67 -7.55
CA LYS A 23 5.78 1.88 -6.81
C LYS A 23 6.06 3.06 -7.74
N THR A 24 6.64 2.80 -8.90
CA THR A 24 6.93 3.83 -9.90
C THR A 24 5.66 4.30 -10.61
N TYR A 25 4.76 3.39 -10.96
CA TYR A 25 3.48 3.71 -11.56
C TYR A 25 2.66 4.64 -10.65
N LEU A 26 2.50 4.27 -9.36
CA LEU A 26 1.75 5.08 -8.40
C LEU A 26 2.35 6.48 -8.20
N ARG A 27 3.68 6.59 -8.22
CA ARG A 27 4.39 7.89 -8.11
C ARG A 27 4.29 8.74 -9.37
N LYS A 28 4.09 8.14 -10.54
CA LYS A 28 3.99 8.83 -11.84
C LYS A 28 2.56 9.23 -12.20
N LEU A 29 1.56 8.86 -11.40
CA LEU A 29 0.20 9.32 -11.61
C LEU A 29 0.17 10.87 -11.62
N PRO A 30 -0.65 11.49 -12.48
CA PRO A 30 -0.78 12.95 -12.52
C PRO A 30 -1.30 13.53 -11.19
N GLU A 31 -2.00 12.69 -10.40
CA GLU A 31 -2.45 12.99 -9.06
C GLU A 31 -2.24 11.73 -8.17
N PRO A 32 -1.87 11.88 -6.88
CA PRO A 32 -1.77 10.76 -5.95
C PRO A 32 -3.09 9.99 -5.82
N ILE A 33 -3.02 8.70 -5.47
CA ILE A 33 -4.23 7.87 -5.25
C ILE A 33 -5.16 8.51 -4.20
N LEU A 34 -4.60 9.10 -3.13
CA LEU A 34 -5.37 9.77 -2.08
C LEU A 34 -5.82 11.19 -2.45
N THR A 35 -5.52 11.66 -3.67
CA THR A 35 -5.77 13.00 -4.22
C THR A 35 -5.07 14.13 -3.45
N HIS A 36 -4.82 15.25 -4.12
CA HIS A 36 -4.33 16.45 -3.44
C HIS A 36 -5.42 17.10 -2.57
N LYS A 37 -6.67 17.01 -3.02
CA LYS A 37 -7.83 17.60 -2.34
C LYS A 37 -7.99 17.14 -0.89
N TYR A 38 -7.80 15.84 -0.63
CA TYR A 38 -8.02 15.25 0.70
C TYR A 38 -6.74 15.13 1.54
N TYR A 39 -5.58 15.53 1.01
CA TYR A 39 -4.27 15.37 1.67
C TYR A 39 -4.26 15.92 3.11
N SER A 40 -4.63 17.19 3.29
CA SER A 40 -4.67 17.82 4.62
C SER A 40 -5.63 17.10 5.58
N GLY A 41 -6.76 16.63 5.06
CA GLY A 41 -7.73 15.84 5.84
C GLY A 41 -7.11 14.54 6.36
N PHE A 42 -6.39 13.80 5.50
CA PHE A 42 -5.71 12.56 5.90
C PHE A 42 -4.63 12.80 6.95
N ILE A 43 -3.85 13.88 6.81
CA ILE A 43 -2.81 14.23 7.80
C ILE A 43 -3.43 14.58 9.15
N LEU A 44 -4.53 15.32 9.17
CA LEU A 44 -5.24 15.66 10.41
C LEU A 44 -5.86 14.41 11.05
N ALA A 45 -6.55 13.57 10.26
CA ALA A 45 -7.17 12.34 10.74
C ALA A 45 -6.13 11.37 11.34
N ALA A 46 -4.94 11.27 10.73
CA ALA A 46 -3.86 10.43 11.24
C ALA A 46 -3.25 10.91 12.57
N LYS A 47 -3.43 12.19 12.92
CA LYS A 47 -2.90 12.81 14.15
C LYS A 47 -3.83 12.70 15.35
N HIS A 48 -5.06 12.19 15.20
CA HIS A 48 -5.94 12.01 16.37
C HIS A 48 -5.31 11.06 17.39
N GLU A 49 -5.39 11.45 18.66
CA GLU A 49 -4.90 10.64 19.78
C GLU A 49 -5.75 9.36 19.94
N LEU A 50 -7.07 9.51 19.83
CA LEU A 50 -8.01 8.40 19.97
C LEU A 50 -8.07 7.59 18.68
N MET A 51 -7.83 6.28 18.80
CA MET A 51 -7.88 5.35 17.68
C MET A 51 -9.24 5.33 16.97
N LYS A 52 -10.34 5.45 17.74
CA LYS A 52 -11.70 5.49 17.19
C LYS A 52 -11.88 6.67 16.23
N ASP A 53 -11.36 7.83 16.60
CA ASP A 53 -11.51 9.06 15.81
C ASP A 53 -10.63 8.99 14.56
N ARG A 54 -9.39 8.47 14.68
CA ARG A 54 -8.55 8.19 13.50
C ARG A 54 -9.27 7.30 12.49
N ILE A 55 -9.84 6.18 12.94
CA ILE A 55 -10.52 5.21 12.07
C ILE A 55 -11.74 5.87 11.42
N THR A 56 -12.55 6.58 12.19
CA THR A 56 -13.77 7.22 11.71
C THR A 56 -13.47 8.24 10.60
N ASP A 57 -12.50 9.12 10.83
CA ASP A 57 -12.17 10.18 9.88
C ASP A 57 -11.46 9.65 8.63
N ILE A 58 -10.52 8.71 8.80
CA ILE A 58 -9.88 8.04 7.65
C ILE A 58 -10.94 7.31 6.82
N HIS A 59 -11.86 6.59 7.45
CA HIS A 59 -12.95 5.90 6.76
C HIS A 59 -13.81 6.88 5.96
N CYS A 60 -14.20 8.01 6.56
CA CYS A 60 -14.97 9.05 5.88
C CYS A 60 -14.22 9.59 4.65
N LEU A 61 -12.95 9.96 4.79
CA LEU A 61 -12.13 10.50 3.71
C LEU A 61 -11.92 9.48 2.57
N VAL A 62 -11.66 8.21 2.89
CA VAL A 62 -11.52 7.16 1.90
C VAL A 62 -12.79 7.02 1.05
N HIS A 63 -13.97 7.11 1.66
CA HIS A 63 -15.25 7.03 0.94
C HIS A 63 -15.62 8.31 0.16
N GLN A 64 -14.87 9.41 0.35
CA GLN A 64 -15.00 10.63 -0.46
C GLN A 64 -14.11 10.62 -1.70
N LEU A 65 -13.18 9.67 -1.82
CA LEU A 65 -12.32 9.55 -2.99
C LEU A 65 -13.14 9.31 -4.26
N PRO A 66 -12.68 9.77 -5.43
CA PRO A 66 -13.25 9.36 -6.70
C PRO A 66 -13.28 7.83 -6.80
N LYS A 67 -14.32 7.28 -7.46
CA LYS A 67 -14.58 5.84 -7.52
C LYS A 67 -13.33 5.02 -7.89
N LEU A 68 -12.62 5.43 -8.95
CA LEU A 68 -11.43 4.72 -9.42
C LEU A 68 -10.28 4.75 -8.39
N ASN A 69 -10.08 5.87 -7.71
CA ASN A 69 -9.08 6.02 -6.65
C ASN A 69 -9.40 5.09 -5.47
N PHE A 70 -10.66 5.03 -5.05
CA PHE A 70 -11.13 4.13 -3.99
C PHE A 70 -10.90 2.65 -4.37
N GLU A 71 -11.29 2.23 -5.58
CA GLU A 71 -11.13 0.86 -6.05
C GLU A 71 -9.65 0.44 -6.10
N VAL A 72 -8.78 1.30 -6.63
CA VAL A 72 -7.34 1.04 -6.67
C VAL A 72 -6.74 1.00 -5.26
N LEU A 73 -7.15 1.92 -4.38
CA LEU A 73 -6.70 1.94 -2.98
C LEU A 73 -7.11 0.65 -2.26
N GLN A 74 -8.34 0.18 -2.45
CA GLN A 74 -8.84 -1.06 -1.84
C GLN A 74 -8.01 -2.27 -2.28
N LEU A 75 -7.69 -2.37 -3.58
CA LEU A 75 -6.82 -3.43 -4.11
C LEU A 75 -5.41 -3.35 -3.52
N LEU A 76 -4.85 -2.15 -3.44
CA LEU A 76 -3.52 -1.91 -2.88
C LEU A 76 -3.46 -2.32 -1.40
N ILE A 77 -4.39 -1.83 -0.58
CA ILE A 77 -4.45 -2.15 0.86
C ILE A 77 -4.67 -3.65 1.07
N ALA A 78 -5.57 -4.29 0.31
CA ALA A 78 -5.78 -5.74 0.40
C ALA A 78 -4.51 -6.53 0.05
N HIS A 79 -3.72 -6.07 -0.92
CA HIS A 79 -2.42 -6.67 -1.23
C HIS A 79 -1.41 -6.47 -0.09
N LEU A 80 -1.28 -5.26 0.44
CA LEU A 80 -0.35 -4.96 1.53
C LEU A 80 -0.67 -5.75 2.81
N VAL A 81 -1.96 -6.00 3.10
CA VAL A 81 -2.37 -6.90 4.20
C VAL A 81 -1.82 -8.32 4.00
N LYS A 82 -1.97 -8.90 2.80
CA LYS A 82 -1.42 -10.23 2.49
C LYS A 82 0.11 -10.29 2.58
N VAL A 83 0.78 -9.18 2.25
CA VAL A 83 2.25 -9.07 2.42
C VAL A 83 2.59 -9.06 3.91
N ALA A 84 1.87 -8.28 4.72
CA ALA A 84 2.10 -8.17 6.16
C ALA A 84 1.81 -9.48 6.92
N GLU A 85 0.83 -10.26 6.49
CA GLU A 85 0.52 -11.59 7.04
C GLU A 85 1.71 -12.57 6.92
N LYS A 86 2.60 -12.34 5.95
CA LYS A 86 3.83 -13.12 5.73
C LYS A 86 5.07 -12.46 6.32
N SER A 87 4.92 -11.51 7.24
CA SER A 87 6.03 -10.75 7.84
C SER A 87 7.07 -11.61 8.55
N ASN A 88 6.72 -12.82 9.00
CA ASN A 88 7.69 -13.77 9.56
C ASN A 88 8.71 -14.28 8.54
N GLU A 89 8.37 -14.26 7.25
CA GLU A 89 9.23 -14.72 6.15
C GLU A 89 9.84 -13.56 5.38
N ASN A 90 9.01 -12.56 5.02
CA ASN A 90 9.43 -11.44 4.17
C ASN A 90 9.90 -10.19 4.96
N LEU A 91 9.82 -10.22 6.30
CA LEU A 91 10.22 -9.14 7.21
C LEU A 91 9.45 -7.81 7.04
N MET A 92 8.39 -7.79 6.23
CA MET A 92 7.57 -6.60 5.97
C MET A 92 6.38 -6.54 6.93
N THR A 93 6.60 -6.00 8.14
CA THR A 93 5.52 -5.70 9.09
C THR A 93 4.60 -4.57 8.57
N ILE A 94 3.42 -4.41 9.17
CA ILE A 94 2.50 -3.29 8.85
C ILE A 94 3.23 -1.95 8.97
N THR A 95 4.07 -1.79 9.99
CA THR A 95 4.91 -0.59 10.18
C THR A 95 5.89 -0.40 9.03
N ASN A 96 6.61 -1.45 8.62
CA ASN A 96 7.60 -1.37 7.53
C ASN A 96 6.96 -1.06 6.17
N LEU A 97 5.71 -1.47 5.95
CA LEU A 97 4.96 -1.15 4.72
C LEU A 97 4.40 0.28 4.70
N GLY A 98 4.25 0.91 5.88
CA GLY A 98 3.77 2.29 6.02
C GLY A 98 4.84 3.36 5.85
N VAL A 99 6.12 2.98 5.72
CA VAL A 99 7.28 3.85 5.50
C VAL A 99 7.57 3.97 4.01
#